data_AF-M1ZUZ7-F1
#
_entry.id   AF-M1ZUZ7-F1
#
_cell.length_a   1.000
_cell.length_b   1.000
_cell.length_c   1.000
_cell.angle_alpha   90.00
_cell.angle_beta   90.00
_cell.angle_gamma   90.00
#
_symmetry.space_group_name_H-M   'P 1'
#
loop_
_entity.id
_entity.type
_entity.pdbx_description
1 polymer ?
#
loop_
_entity_poly.entity_id
_entity_poly.type
_entity_poly.pdbx_seq_one_letter_code
_entity_poly.pdbx_strand_id
1 'polypeptide(L)'
;AIDVDTKYTNREIEEALLNGEIVFTISNRKVVIEQDINTFKSFTEDKGKDYRKNRVVRTLFEVNNGTRLLWETSYIGKGNNSEDGRNLYKKDVIKFLEQLQGIGALENVVPEDVEIKRGQDKDSVVARMGVQPIDAMEKLYMDVEVE
;
A
#
# COMPACT_ATOMS: atom_id res chain seq x y z
N ALA A 1 -15.50 17.49 28.00
CA ALA A 1 -16.21 16.77 26.93
C ALA A 1 -15.18 16.38 25.88
N ILE A 2 -15.36 15.26 25.17
CA ILE A 2 -14.51 14.91 24.02
C ILE A 2 -15.11 15.65 22.82
N ASP A 3 -14.36 16.61 22.27
CA ASP A 3 -14.81 17.47 21.16
C ASP A 3 -13.60 17.86 20.29
N VAL A 4 -13.87 18.34 19.08
CA VAL A 4 -12.88 19.01 18.22
C VAL A 4 -12.89 20.52 18.47
N ASP A 5 -11.77 21.19 18.22
CA ASP A 5 -11.62 22.63 18.40
C ASP A 5 -12.42 23.44 17.35
N THR A 6 -12.43 22.97 16.10
CA THR A 6 -13.19 23.56 15.00
C THR A 6 -14.12 22.53 14.37
N LYS A 7 -15.40 22.88 14.23
CA LYS A 7 -16.41 22.04 13.56
C LYS A 7 -16.64 22.54 12.14
N TYR A 8 -16.18 21.76 11.18
CA TYR A 8 -16.40 22.01 9.76
C TYR A 8 -17.79 21.52 9.33
N THR A 9 -18.37 22.20 8.35
CA THR A 9 -19.50 21.72 7.57
C THR A 9 -19.07 20.59 6.62
N ASN A 10 -20.01 19.77 6.13
CA ASN A 10 -19.69 18.70 5.18
C ASN A 10 -18.93 19.20 3.94
N ARG A 11 -19.31 20.37 3.40
CA ARG A 11 -18.63 20.98 2.26
C ARG A 11 -17.18 21.34 2.59
N GLU A 12 -16.93 21.91 3.76
CA GLU A 12 -15.57 22.26 4.21
C GLU A 12 -14.72 21.02 4.47
N ILE A 13 -15.32 19.94 4.98
CA ILE A 13 -14.66 18.64 5.14
C ILE A 13 -14.25 18.09 3.77
N GLU A 14 -15.17 18.08 2.79
CA GLU A 14 -14.87 17.63 1.43
C GLU A 14 -13.74 18.45 0.77
N GLU A 15 -13.78 19.78 0.92
CA GLU A 15 -12.75 20.69 0.43
C GLU A 15 -11.38 20.41 1.07
N ALA A 16 -11.33 20.25 2.40
CA ALA A 16 -10.11 19.93 3.13
C ALA A 16 -9.54 18.56 2.71
N LEU A 17 -10.40 17.55 2.57
CA LEU A 17 -9.98 16.23 2.08
C LEU A 17 -9.40 16.34 0.66
N LEU A 18 -10.04 17.08 -0.26
CA LEU A 18 -9.50 17.30 -1.60
C LEU A 18 -8.14 18.02 -1.60
N ASN A 19 -7.88 18.87 -0.60
CA ASN A 19 -6.60 19.54 -0.40
C ASN A 19 -5.49 18.65 0.20
N GLY A 20 -5.81 17.40 0.57
CA GLY A 20 -4.86 16.46 1.18
C GLY A 20 -4.67 16.69 2.68
N GLU A 21 -5.69 17.22 3.34
CA GLU A 21 -5.68 17.51 4.77
C GLU A 21 -6.35 16.39 5.56
N ILE A 22 -5.77 16.05 6.71
CA ILE A 22 -6.42 15.15 7.67
C ILE A 22 -7.38 15.97 8.52
N VAL A 23 -8.66 15.57 8.53
CA VAL A 23 -9.71 16.24 9.30
C VAL A 23 -10.21 15.32 10.39
N PHE A 24 -10.37 15.87 11.59
CA PHE A 24 -11.02 15.20 12.71
C PHE A 24 -12.50 15.57 12.75
N THR A 25 -13.37 14.57 12.86
CA THR A 25 -14.83 14.76 12.91
C THR A 25 -15.41 14.01 14.10
N ILE A 26 -16.67 14.31 14.45
CA ILE A 26 -17.36 13.62 15.54
C ILE A 26 -18.34 12.62 14.94
N SER A 27 -18.10 11.35 15.19
CA SER A 27 -19.01 10.26 14.80
C SER A 27 -19.34 9.42 16.03
N ASN A 28 -20.63 9.15 16.24
CA ASN A 28 -21.13 8.38 17.38
C ASN A 28 -20.52 8.80 18.75
N ARG A 29 -20.49 10.11 19.02
CA ARG A 29 -19.93 10.74 20.24
C ARG A 29 -18.43 10.48 20.47
N LYS A 30 -17.68 10.11 19.43
CA LYS A 30 -16.23 9.96 19.45
C LYS A 30 -15.61 10.85 18.40
N VAL A 31 -14.40 11.35 18.67
CA VAL A 31 -13.58 11.99 17.64
C VAL A 31 -12.94 10.89 16.80
N VAL A 32 -13.12 10.98 15.49
CA VAL A 32 -12.58 10.07 14.49
C VAL A 32 -11.78 10.83 13.45
N ILE A 33 -10.91 10.14 12.72
CA ILE A 33 -10.29 10.67 11.51
C ILE A 33 -11.28 10.42 10.37
N GLU A 34 -11.60 11.46 9.59
CA GLU A 34 -12.56 11.35 8.49
C GLU A 34 -12.05 10.43 7.37
N GLN A 35 -10.80 10.64 6.92
CA GLN A 35 -10.08 9.74 6.00
C GLN A 35 -8.59 9.73 6.30
N ASP A 36 -7.96 8.56 6.21
CA ASP A 36 -6.52 8.38 6.45
C ASP A 36 -5.72 8.69 5.16
N ILE A 37 -5.59 9.98 4.87
CA ILE A 37 -4.92 10.50 3.66
C ILE A 37 -3.64 11.30 3.98
N ASN A 38 -2.79 11.48 2.97
CA ASN A 38 -1.65 12.40 3.01
C ASN A 38 -1.86 13.61 2.09
N THR A 39 -0.86 14.48 2.06
CA THR A 39 -0.84 15.75 1.32
C THR A 39 -0.70 15.61 -0.19
N PHE A 40 -0.64 14.37 -0.72
CA PHE A 40 -0.48 14.13 -2.15
C PHE A 40 -1.77 14.43 -2.92
N LYS A 41 -1.69 15.44 -3.79
CA LYS A 41 -2.81 15.97 -4.57
C LYS A 41 -2.59 16.00 -6.09
N SER A 42 -1.38 15.69 -6.54
CA SER A 42 -0.97 15.81 -7.95
C SER A 42 -0.86 14.43 -8.59
N PHE A 43 -1.96 13.94 -9.15
CA PHE A 43 -2.02 12.61 -9.76
C PHE A 43 -1.42 12.60 -11.15
N THR A 44 -0.62 11.58 -11.45
CA THR A 44 -0.05 11.31 -12.77
C THR A 44 -0.48 9.92 -13.24
N GLU A 45 -0.14 9.56 -14.48
CA GLU A 45 -0.36 8.20 -15.01
C GLU A 45 0.37 7.15 -14.15
N ASP A 46 1.62 7.41 -13.76
CA ASP A 46 2.42 6.50 -12.93
C ASP A 46 2.05 6.54 -11.44
N LYS A 47 1.43 7.63 -10.98
CA LYS A 47 1.11 7.86 -9.56
C LYS A 47 -0.32 8.34 -9.40
N GLY A 48 -1.22 7.35 -9.41
CA GLY A 48 -2.66 7.55 -9.30
C GLY A 48 -3.15 7.98 -7.93
N LYS A 49 -4.48 8.07 -7.80
CA LYS A 49 -5.16 8.56 -6.59
C LYS A 49 -4.85 7.73 -5.35
N ASP A 50 -4.62 6.43 -5.48
CA ASP A 50 -4.41 5.54 -4.33
C ASP A 50 -3.19 5.91 -3.49
N TYR A 51 -2.18 6.58 -4.06
CA TYR A 51 -1.02 7.09 -3.33
C TYR A 51 -1.35 8.19 -2.32
N ARG A 52 -2.54 8.78 -2.38
CA ARG A 52 -3.01 9.70 -1.34
C ARG A 52 -3.42 8.98 -0.06
N LYS A 53 -3.70 7.67 -0.12
CA LYS A 53 -4.21 6.89 1.01
C LYS A 53 -3.05 6.29 1.78
N ASN A 54 -2.97 6.57 3.08
CA ASN A 54 -1.82 6.17 3.87
C ASN A 54 -1.76 4.66 4.07
N ARG A 55 -2.90 3.96 4.12
CA ARG A 55 -2.92 2.49 4.17
C ARG A 55 -2.23 1.87 2.96
N VAL A 56 -2.55 2.32 1.76
CA VAL A 56 -1.90 1.89 0.51
C VAL A 56 -0.40 2.15 0.57
N VAL A 57 0.01 3.36 0.95
CA VAL A 57 1.43 3.72 1.07
C VAL A 57 2.17 2.86 2.10
N ARG A 58 1.56 2.58 3.26
CA ARG A 58 2.15 1.69 4.27
C ARG A 58 2.33 0.27 3.75
N THR A 59 1.37 -0.27 3.02
CA THR A 59 1.50 -1.60 2.40
C THR A 59 2.62 -1.62 1.35
N LEU A 60 2.69 -0.62 0.47
CA LEU A 60 3.77 -0.51 -0.52
C LEU A 60 5.14 -0.37 0.14
N PHE A 61 5.22 0.38 1.24
CA PHE A 61 6.44 0.52 2.03
C PHE A 61 6.89 -0.80 2.66
N GLU A 62 5.94 -1.59 3.20
CA GLU A 62 6.23 -2.91 3.76
C GLU A 62 6.71 -3.89 2.69
N VAL A 63 6.07 -3.89 1.52
CA VAL A 63 6.51 -4.69 0.36
C VAL A 63 7.96 -4.37 -0.01
N ASN A 64 8.28 -3.08 -0.14
CA ASN A 64 9.63 -2.65 -0.48
C ASN A 64 10.66 -3.02 0.59
N ASN A 65 10.37 -2.73 1.86
CA ASN A 65 11.31 -2.96 2.95
C ASN A 65 11.49 -4.44 3.28
N GLY A 66 10.41 -5.22 3.30
CA GLY A 66 10.47 -6.66 3.52
C GLY A 66 11.26 -7.36 2.43
N THR A 67 11.05 -6.97 1.16
CA THR A 67 11.84 -7.49 0.04
C THR A 67 13.32 -7.12 0.16
N ARG A 68 13.63 -5.86 0.49
CA ARG A 68 15.02 -5.42 0.73
C ARG A 68 15.67 -6.18 1.89
N LEU A 69 14.95 -6.37 3.00
CA LEU A 69 15.46 -7.09 4.16
C LEU A 69 15.74 -8.56 3.82
N LEU A 70 14.85 -9.22 3.07
CA LEU A 70 15.06 -10.58 2.57
C LEU A 70 16.34 -10.67 1.72
N TRP A 71 16.55 -9.71 0.82
CA TRP A 71 17.78 -9.61 0.03
C TRP A 71 19.03 -9.48 0.91
N GLU A 72 19.02 -8.53 1.85
CA GLU A 72 20.16 -8.21 2.71
C GLU A 72 20.53 -9.33 3.69
N THR A 73 19.56 -10.11 4.14
CA THR A 73 19.80 -11.18 5.12
C THR A 73 20.20 -12.50 4.46
N SER A 74 19.60 -12.81 3.31
CA SER A 74 19.69 -14.15 2.71
C SER A 74 20.51 -14.23 1.42
N TYR A 75 20.61 -13.15 0.63
CA TYR A 75 21.15 -13.24 -0.74
C TYR A 75 22.40 -12.39 -1.00
N ILE A 76 22.50 -11.19 -0.42
CA ILE A 76 23.64 -10.31 -0.66
C ILE A 76 24.96 -10.99 -0.27
N GLY A 77 25.90 -11.08 -1.21
CA GLY A 77 27.22 -11.69 -1.02
C GLY A 77 27.24 -13.22 -0.79
N LYS A 78 26.07 -13.88 -0.75
CA LYS A 78 25.95 -15.34 -0.50
C LYS A 78 25.37 -16.09 -1.70
N GLY A 79 24.46 -15.45 -2.43
CA GLY A 79 23.77 -16.04 -3.58
C GLY A 79 24.55 -15.88 -4.88
N ASN A 80 24.57 -16.92 -5.71
CA ASN A 80 25.04 -16.80 -7.08
C ASN A 80 24.02 -15.99 -7.91
N ASN A 81 24.49 -15.01 -8.69
CA ASN A 81 23.65 -14.34 -9.70
C ASN A 81 23.49 -15.20 -10.97
N SER A 82 23.22 -16.49 -10.80
CA SER A 82 22.77 -17.41 -11.85
C SER A 82 21.25 -17.31 -12.02
N GLU A 83 20.72 -17.94 -13.06
CA GLU A 83 19.28 -18.07 -13.25
C GLU A 83 18.61 -18.77 -12.05
N ASP A 84 19.18 -19.89 -11.60
CA ASP A 84 18.68 -20.62 -10.42
C ASP A 84 18.70 -19.79 -9.15
N GLY A 85 19.77 -19.02 -8.92
CA GLY A 85 19.88 -18.17 -7.73
C GLY A 85 18.85 -17.03 -7.72
N ARG A 86 18.60 -16.43 -8.89
CA ARG A 86 17.53 -15.42 -9.04
C ARG A 86 16.14 -16.04 -8.91
N ASN A 87 15.93 -17.24 -9.43
CA ASN A 87 14.66 -17.96 -9.29
C ASN A 87 14.40 -18.35 -7.83
N LEU A 88 15.43 -18.70 -7.07
CA LEU A 88 15.32 -18.93 -5.63
C LEU A 88 14.90 -17.65 -4.90
N TYR A 89 15.54 -16.52 -5.19
CA TYR A 89 15.13 -15.23 -4.62
C TYR A 89 13.70 -14.85 -5.01
N LYS A 90 13.32 -15.03 -6.27
CA LYS A 90 11.95 -14.81 -6.76
C LYS A 90 10.94 -15.62 -5.93
N LYS A 91 11.22 -16.90 -5.69
CA LYS A 91 10.35 -17.79 -4.90
C LYS A 91 10.15 -17.27 -3.48
N ASP A 92 11.21 -16.83 -2.82
CA ASP A 92 11.12 -16.33 -1.45
C ASP A 92 10.40 -14.98 -1.37
N VAL A 93 10.57 -14.11 -2.38
CA VAL A 93 9.78 -12.87 -2.51
C VAL A 93 8.30 -13.17 -2.69
N ILE A 94 7.93 -14.09 -3.59
CA ILE A 94 6.52 -14.49 -3.80
C ILE A 94 5.92 -14.99 -2.50
N LYS A 95 6.64 -15.86 -1.77
CA LYS A 95 6.19 -16.39 -0.48
C LYS A 95 5.97 -15.27 0.55
N PHE A 96 6.81 -14.25 0.58
CA PHE A 96 6.62 -13.08 1.43
C PHE A 96 5.36 -12.29 1.04
N LEU A 97 5.12 -12.06 -0.26
CA LEU A 97 3.91 -11.39 -0.74
C LEU A 97 2.64 -12.20 -0.42
N GLU A 98 2.68 -13.53 -0.54
CA GLU A 98 1.60 -14.43 -0.14
C GLU A 98 1.30 -14.35 1.36
N GLN A 99 2.31 -14.12 2.21
CA GLN A 99 2.08 -13.86 3.64
C GLN A 99 1.35 -12.54 3.87
N LEU A 100 1.70 -11.48 3.14
CA LEU A 100 0.99 -10.20 3.18
C LEU A 100 -0.45 -10.34 2.68
N GLN A 101 -0.69 -11.17 1.66
CA GLN A 101 -2.04 -11.52 1.23
C GLN A 101 -2.82 -12.28 2.31
N GLY A 102 -2.17 -13.24 2.98
CA GLY A 102 -2.79 -14.03 4.05
C GLY A 102 -3.29 -13.20 5.25
N ILE A 103 -2.70 -12.02 5.49
CA ILE A 103 -3.14 -11.08 6.53
C ILE A 103 -4.07 -9.97 6.00
N GLY A 104 -4.47 -10.04 4.72
CA GLY A 104 -5.36 -9.06 4.11
C GLY A 104 -4.72 -7.70 3.82
N ALA A 105 -3.39 -7.65 3.64
CA ALA A 105 -2.69 -6.45 3.20
C ALA A 105 -2.67 -6.33 1.67
N LEU A 106 -2.57 -7.46 0.97
CA LEU A 106 -2.59 -7.57 -0.49
C LEU A 106 -3.72 -8.48 -0.97
N GLU A 107 -4.09 -8.34 -2.24
CA GLU A 107 -4.92 -9.28 -2.98
C GLU A 107 -4.26 -9.66 -4.32
N ASN A 108 -4.74 -10.75 -4.93
CA ASN A 108 -4.33 -11.21 -6.25
C ASN A 108 -2.80 -11.36 -6.44
N VAL A 109 -2.08 -11.83 -5.42
CA VAL A 109 -0.65 -12.14 -5.53
C VAL A 109 -0.47 -13.34 -6.44
N VAL A 110 0.17 -13.13 -7.59
CA VAL A 110 0.45 -14.17 -8.59
C VAL A 110 1.95 -14.17 -8.99
N PRO A 111 2.56 -15.33 -9.26
CA PRO A 111 3.98 -15.43 -9.62
C PRO A 111 4.41 -14.65 -10.88
N GLU A 112 3.47 -14.40 -11.78
CA GLU A 112 3.66 -13.69 -13.05
C GLU A 112 3.97 -12.20 -12.82
N ASP A 113 3.45 -11.63 -11.74
CA ASP A 113 3.64 -10.21 -11.40
C ASP A 113 5.00 -9.93 -10.75
N VAL A 114 5.77 -10.97 -10.40
CA VAL A 114 7.10 -10.84 -9.80
C VAL A 114 8.18 -11.21 -10.81
N GLU A 115 9.10 -10.29 -11.08
CA GLU A 115 10.20 -10.46 -12.02
C GLU A 115 11.54 -10.17 -11.34
N ILE A 116 12.44 -11.16 -11.32
CA ILE A 116 13.81 -11.01 -10.85
C ILE A 116 14.76 -11.26 -12.01
N LYS A 117 15.39 -10.21 -12.52
CA LYS A 117 16.30 -10.25 -13.66
C LYS A 117 17.72 -9.90 -13.27
N ARG A 118 18.68 -10.33 -14.08
CA ARG A 118 20.04 -9.80 -14.00
C ARG A 118 20.01 -8.32 -14.38
N GLY A 119 20.74 -7.48 -13.63
CA GLY A 119 20.96 -6.09 -14.03
C GLY A 119 22.08 -5.96 -15.06
N GLN A 120 22.60 -4.74 -15.21
CA GLN A 120 23.64 -4.41 -16.19
C GLN A 120 24.98 -5.04 -15.82
N ASP A 121 25.35 -4.97 -14.54
CA ASP A 121 26.60 -5.54 -14.03
C ASP A 121 26.44 -7.00 -13.64
N LYS A 122 27.55 -7.74 -13.59
CA LYS A 122 27.52 -9.19 -13.38
C LYS A 122 26.95 -9.59 -12.02
N ASP A 123 27.09 -8.75 -11.02
CA ASP A 123 26.66 -8.87 -9.64
C ASP A 123 25.32 -8.15 -9.36
N SER A 124 24.79 -7.42 -10.33
CA SER A 124 23.54 -6.67 -10.18
C SER A 124 22.30 -7.53 -10.48
N VAL A 125 21.23 -7.28 -9.71
CA VAL A 125 19.92 -7.92 -9.84
C VAL A 125 18.85 -6.83 -9.78
N VAL A 126 17.85 -6.92 -10.66
CA VAL A 126 16.70 -6.00 -10.70
C VAL A 126 15.45 -6.80 -10.32
N ALA A 127 14.77 -6.35 -9.27
CA ALA A 127 13.49 -6.88 -8.84
C ALA A 127 12.35 -5.93 -9.26
N ARG A 128 11.33 -6.46 -9.91
CA ARG A 128 10.09 -5.77 -10.24
C ARG A 128 8.92 -6.59 -9.71
N MET A 129 7.93 -5.92 -9.15
CA MET A 129 6.75 -6.58 -8.61
C MET A 129 5.52 -5.71 -8.85
N GLY A 130 4.47 -6.33 -9.40
CA GLY A 130 3.11 -5.81 -9.36
C GLY A 130 2.43 -6.28 -8.07
N VAL A 131 1.78 -5.36 -7.36
CA VAL A 131 1.03 -5.68 -6.13
C VAL A 131 -0.27 -4.89 -6.09
N GLN A 132 -1.30 -5.46 -5.46
CA GLN A 132 -2.62 -4.83 -5.30
C GLN A 132 -2.94 -4.71 -3.80
N PRO A 133 -2.73 -3.52 -3.19
CA PRO A 133 -3.05 -3.31 -1.78
C PRO A 133 -4.55 -3.27 -1.51
N ILE A 134 -4.99 -3.97 -0.46
CA ILE A 134 -6.36 -3.88 0.04
C ILE A 134 -6.51 -2.60 0.88
N ASP A 135 -7.54 -1.82 0.59
CA ASP A 135 -7.81 -0.54 1.24
C ASP A 135 -8.95 -0.62 2.28
N ALA A 136 -9.19 0.48 3.00
CA ALA A 136 -10.26 0.58 3.99
C ALA A 136 -11.65 0.81 3.38
N MET A 137 -12.68 0.24 4.01
CA MET A 137 -14.08 0.53 3.69
C MET A 137 -14.46 1.90 4.27
N GLU A 138 -14.36 2.96 3.46
CA GLU A 138 -14.64 4.34 3.90
C GLU A 138 -16.00 4.86 3.42
N LYS A 139 -16.55 4.30 2.33
CA LYS A 139 -17.81 4.74 1.73
C LYS A 139 -18.83 3.61 1.76
N LEU A 140 -20.01 3.90 2.28
CA LEU A 140 -21.15 3.00 2.29
C LEU A 140 -22.33 3.69 1.59
N TYR A 141 -22.76 3.14 0.47
CA TYR A 141 -24.03 3.48 -0.17
C TYR A 141 -25.05 2.42 0.24
N MET A 142 -26.21 2.84 0.72
CA MET A 142 -27.23 1.94 1.25
C MET A 142 -28.56 2.25 0.59
N ASP A 143 -29.23 1.19 0.14
CA ASP A 143 -30.61 1.22 -0.36
C ASP A 143 -31.45 0.28 0.51
N VAL A 144 -32.64 0.72 0.91
CA VAL A 144 -33.56 -0.03 1.79
C VAL A 144 -34.96 0.09 1.24
N GLU A 145 -35.49 -1.01 0.73
CA GLU A 145 -36.86 -1.10 0.23
C GLU A 145 -37.78 -1.74 1.28
N VAL A 146 -39.06 -1.38 1.24
CA VAL A 146 -40.12 -1.95 2.08
C VAL A 146 -40.99 -2.84 1.17
N GLU A 147 -41.19 -4.10 1.56
CA GLU A 147 -42.20 -4.98 0.93
C GLU A 147 -43.63 -4.62 1.34
#